data_AF-A0A8T2U7S9-F1
#
_entry.id   AF-A0A8T2U7S9-F1
#
_cell.length_a   1.000
_cell.length_b   1.000
_cell.length_c   1.000
_cell.angle_alpha   90.00
_cell.angle_beta   90.00
_cell.angle_gamma   90.00
#
_symmetry.space_group_name_H-M   'P 1'
#
loop_
_entity.id
_entity.type
_entity.pdbx_description
1 polymer ?
#
loop_
_entity_poly.entity_id
_entity_poly.type
_entity_poly.pdbx_seq_one_letter_code
_entity_poly.pdbx_strand_id
1 'polypeptide(L)'
;MIRWPLKQEYAIEVAFGLCVGLRGRAGADIDALGLTFMLPISHARLTNVRYPTLQLEAASIRPISIHEFYDENLSYSLPKEWTNTGSYTKTESASWSGNSERECWDSGDSGGVRRIWLAGKRVRHIRNDVGGVSWLSFIVTTRRGSLSVPYEGTMEIVLSTGARFSYALKGQYAGVAYTRVETRTQEGR
;
A
#
# COMPACT_ATOMS: atom_id res chain seq x y z
N MET A 1 -5.34 51.96 -28.86
CA MET A 1 -6.10 50.88 -28.19
C MET A 1 -7.17 51.56 -27.33
N ILE A 2 -8.45 51.40 -27.66
CA ILE A 2 -9.53 51.95 -26.84
C ILE A 2 -9.82 50.92 -25.74
N ARG A 3 -9.75 51.35 -24.47
CA ARG A 3 -10.10 50.49 -23.32
C ARG A 3 -11.54 50.79 -22.92
N TRP A 4 -12.38 49.78 -22.98
CA TRP A 4 -13.76 49.85 -22.49
C TRP A 4 -13.80 49.39 -21.02
N PRO A 5 -14.54 50.06 -20.14
CA PRO A 5 -14.73 49.59 -18.77
C PRO A 5 -15.61 48.33 -18.75
N LEU A 6 -15.42 47.51 -17.71
CA LEU A 6 -16.29 46.36 -17.45
C LEU A 6 -17.72 46.84 -17.17
N LYS A 7 -18.69 46.04 -17.64
CA LYS A 7 -20.13 46.31 -17.44
C LYS A 7 -20.70 45.30 -16.43
N GLN A 8 -21.45 44.31 -16.91
CA GLN A 8 -22.08 43.30 -16.08
C GLN A 8 -21.09 42.19 -15.70
N GLU A 9 -21.05 41.86 -14.41
CA GLU A 9 -20.39 40.65 -13.92
C GLU A 9 -21.34 39.45 -13.98
N TYR A 10 -20.83 38.32 -14.43
CA TYR A 10 -21.56 37.05 -14.45
C TYR A 10 -20.86 36.06 -13.52
N ALA A 11 -21.40 35.91 -12.31
CA ALA A 11 -20.94 34.89 -11.38
C ALA A 11 -21.31 33.49 -11.89
N ILE A 12 -20.37 32.55 -11.84
CA ILE A 12 -20.53 31.17 -12.34
C ILE A 12 -20.43 30.21 -11.16
N GLU A 13 -21.35 29.25 -11.08
CA GLU A 13 -21.25 28.14 -10.12
C GLU A 13 -20.19 27.15 -10.61
N VAL A 14 -19.12 26.98 -9.82
CA VAL A 14 -17.98 26.13 -10.20
C VAL A 14 -18.11 24.67 -9.75
N ALA A 15 -19.25 24.29 -9.17
CA ALA A 15 -19.52 22.93 -8.68
C ALA A 15 -18.38 22.38 -7.80
N PHE A 16 -17.65 21.35 -8.25
CA PHE A 16 -16.50 20.78 -7.52
C PHE A 16 -15.25 21.68 -7.54
N GLY A 17 -15.27 22.79 -8.28
CA GLY A 17 -14.15 23.72 -8.45
C GLY A 17 -13.06 23.23 -9.41
N LEU A 18 -13.14 21.98 -9.87
CA LEU A 18 -12.17 21.41 -10.81
C LEU A 18 -12.53 21.79 -12.25
N CYS A 19 -11.75 22.68 -12.85
CA CYS A 19 -11.86 23.00 -14.27
C CYS A 19 -11.22 21.89 -15.11
N VAL A 20 -12.01 21.29 -16.00
CA VAL A 20 -11.57 20.23 -16.92
C VAL A 20 -11.31 20.75 -18.33
N GLY A 21 -11.62 22.01 -18.61
CA GLY A 21 -11.32 22.64 -19.90
C GLY A 21 -12.08 23.92 -20.19
N LEU A 22 -11.90 24.42 -21.41
CA LEU A 22 -12.55 25.59 -21.96
C LEU A 22 -13.49 25.19 -23.09
N ARG A 23 -14.61 25.89 -23.23
CA ARG A 23 -15.53 25.75 -24.35
C ARG A 23 -15.93 27.13 -24.85
N GLY A 24 -15.83 27.38 -26.14
CA GLY A 24 -16.04 28.72 -26.67
C GLY A 24 -16.09 28.81 -28.18
N ARG A 25 -16.09 30.05 -28.67
CA ARG A 25 -15.99 30.42 -30.07
C ARG A 25 -14.94 31.53 -30.19
N ALA A 26 -14.18 31.49 -31.26
CA ALA A 26 -13.16 32.48 -31.56
C ALA A 26 -13.04 32.71 -33.06
N GLY A 27 -12.53 33.88 -33.43
CA GLY A 27 -12.18 34.30 -34.78
C GLY A 27 -10.89 35.12 -34.74
N ALA A 28 -11.00 36.42 -34.98
CA ALA A 28 -9.87 37.35 -34.77
C ALA A 28 -9.55 37.55 -33.28
N ASP A 29 -10.58 37.46 -32.43
CA ASP A 29 -10.55 37.52 -30.97
C ASP A 29 -11.43 36.40 -30.37
N ILE A 30 -11.54 36.37 -29.03
CA ILE A 30 -12.38 35.40 -28.31
C ILE A 30 -13.82 35.93 -28.29
N ASP A 31 -14.66 35.41 -29.19
CA ASP A 31 -16.08 35.79 -29.28
C ASP A 31 -16.86 35.37 -28.02
N ALA A 32 -16.58 34.16 -27.53
CA ALA A 32 -17.23 33.61 -26.33
C ALA A 32 -16.33 32.56 -25.67
N LEU A 33 -16.25 32.58 -24.34
CA LEU A 33 -15.48 31.62 -23.54
C LEU A 33 -16.27 31.20 -22.30
N GLY A 34 -16.33 29.89 -22.08
CA GLY A 34 -16.87 29.26 -20.88
C GLY A 34 -15.85 28.27 -20.31
N LEU A 35 -15.84 28.16 -18.99
CA LEU A 35 -15.09 27.15 -18.26
C LEU A 35 -15.98 25.93 -18.04
N THR A 36 -15.43 24.75 -18.29
CA THR A 36 -16.12 23.48 -18.01
C THR A 36 -15.63 22.97 -16.68
N PHE A 37 -16.53 22.91 -15.70
CA PHE A 37 -16.24 22.38 -14.37
C PHE A 37 -16.77 20.97 -14.21
N MET A 38 -16.02 20.18 -13.46
CA MET A 38 -16.47 18.86 -13.03
C MET A 38 -17.53 19.00 -11.94
N LEU A 39 -18.57 18.18 -12.03
CA LEU A 39 -19.56 18.06 -10.97
C LEU A 39 -18.97 17.31 -9.77
N PRO A 40 -19.58 17.42 -8.57
CA PRO A 40 -19.10 16.72 -7.39
C PRO A 40 -18.99 15.21 -7.64
N ILE A 41 -17.87 14.62 -7.25
CA ILE A 41 -17.65 13.18 -7.36
C ILE A 41 -18.38 12.49 -6.19
N SER A 42 -19.13 11.43 -6.49
CA SER A 42 -19.67 10.53 -5.47
C SER A 42 -18.61 9.53 -5.03
N HIS A 43 -17.96 8.86 -5.97
CA HIS A 43 -16.84 7.95 -5.70
C HIS A 43 -16.02 7.70 -6.97
N ALA A 44 -14.75 7.34 -6.77
CA ALA A 44 -13.84 6.88 -7.81
C ALA A 44 -13.21 5.55 -7.40
N ARG A 45 -13.07 4.60 -8.33
CA ARG A 45 -12.50 3.27 -8.07
C ARG A 45 -11.61 2.83 -9.22
N LEU A 46 -10.45 2.27 -8.87
CA LEU A 46 -9.61 1.55 -9.83
C LEU A 46 -10.08 0.09 -9.90
N THR A 47 -10.68 -0.29 -11.03
CA THR A 47 -11.21 -1.64 -11.29
C THR A 47 -10.36 -2.33 -12.36
N ASN A 48 -10.59 -3.64 -12.54
CA ASN A 48 -9.96 -4.45 -13.58
C ASN A 48 -8.43 -4.39 -13.58
N VAL A 49 -7.81 -4.30 -12.40
CA VAL A 49 -6.35 -4.23 -12.24
C VAL A 49 -5.68 -5.53 -12.68
N ARG A 50 -4.70 -5.42 -13.57
CA ARG A 50 -3.89 -6.51 -14.10
C ARG A 50 -2.42 -6.18 -13.98
N TYR A 51 -1.60 -7.20 -13.76
CA TYR A 51 -0.14 -7.10 -13.65
C TYR A 51 0.52 -7.95 -14.75
N PRO A 52 0.79 -7.37 -15.93
CA PRO A 52 1.22 -8.14 -17.10
C PRO A 52 2.53 -8.91 -16.90
N THR A 53 3.46 -8.36 -16.10
CA THR A 53 4.79 -8.93 -15.90
C THR A 53 4.92 -9.74 -14.61
N LEU A 54 3.84 -9.93 -13.84
CA LEU A 54 3.91 -10.54 -12.50
C LEU A 54 4.53 -11.95 -12.53
N GLN A 55 4.28 -12.73 -13.58
CA GLN A 55 4.83 -14.08 -13.72
C GLN A 55 6.32 -14.09 -14.09
N LEU A 56 6.80 -13.02 -14.70
CA LEU A 56 8.19 -12.87 -15.15
C LEU A 56 9.07 -12.27 -14.04
N GLU A 57 8.46 -11.64 -13.04
CA GLU A 57 9.18 -10.90 -12.01
C GLU A 57 9.41 -11.75 -10.77
N ALA A 58 10.67 -12.05 -10.48
CA ALA A 58 11.05 -12.68 -9.23
C ALA A 58 10.95 -11.65 -8.10
N ALA A 59 10.02 -11.84 -7.17
CA ALA A 59 9.95 -11.01 -5.98
C ALA A 59 11.30 -11.05 -5.22
N SER A 60 11.82 -9.89 -4.82
CA SER A 60 13.04 -9.83 -4.00
C SER A 60 12.70 -10.25 -2.57
N ILE A 61 12.74 -11.56 -2.32
CA ILE A 61 12.46 -12.16 -1.01
C ILE A 61 13.77 -12.25 -0.24
N ARG A 62 13.82 -11.59 0.92
CA ARG A 62 15.00 -11.60 1.81
C ARG A 62 14.61 -12.12 3.20
N PRO A 63 15.38 -13.04 3.78
CA PRO A 63 15.17 -13.46 5.16
C PRO A 63 15.55 -12.32 6.12
N ILE A 64 14.81 -12.22 7.21
CA ILE A 64 15.03 -11.31 8.33
C ILE A 64 15.07 -12.16 9.59
N SER A 65 16.19 -12.13 10.30
CA SER A 65 16.27 -12.69 11.65
C SER A 65 15.58 -11.73 12.61
N ILE A 66 14.53 -12.20 13.27
CA ILE A 66 13.76 -11.43 14.24
C ILE A 66 14.41 -11.56 15.62
N HIS A 67 14.85 -12.77 15.96
CA HIS A 67 15.39 -13.08 17.26
C HIS A 67 16.24 -14.35 17.19
N GLU A 68 17.36 -14.34 17.89
CA GLU A 68 18.26 -15.47 18.06
C GLU A 68 18.53 -15.64 19.55
N PHE A 69 18.40 -16.87 20.03
CA PHE A 69 18.68 -17.24 21.41
C PHE A 69 19.56 -18.47 21.42
N TYR A 70 20.58 -18.43 22.25
CA TYR A 70 21.45 -19.54 22.53
C TYR A 70 21.66 -19.62 24.02
N ASP A 71 21.50 -20.81 24.57
CA ASP A 71 21.76 -21.05 25.98
C ASP A 71 22.15 -22.51 26.23
N GLU A 72 22.98 -22.69 27.24
CA GLU A 72 23.52 -23.98 27.63
C GLU A 72 22.98 -24.37 29.00
N ASN A 73 22.74 -25.67 29.17
CA ASN A 73 22.61 -26.28 30.47
C ASN A 73 23.92 -27.00 30.79
N LEU A 74 24.75 -26.40 31.64
CA LEU A 74 26.01 -27.00 32.10
C LEU A 74 25.81 -27.94 33.30
N SER A 75 24.57 -28.08 33.79
CA SER A 75 24.29 -28.91 34.97
C SER A 75 24.05 -30.37 34.56
N TYR A 76 24.83 -31.28 35.15
CA TYR A 76 24.69 -32.72 34.91
C TYR A 76 23.44 -33.33 35.58
N SER A 77 22.94 -32.71 36.66
CA SER A 77 21.90 -33.27 37.53
C SER A 77 20.61 -32.46 37.59
N LEU A 78 20.60 -31.24 37.05
CA LEU A 78 19.45 -30.33 37.14
C LEU A 78 18.89 -30.02 35.74
N PRO A 79 17.59 -30.29 35.50
CA PRO A 79 16.93 -29.88 34.26
C PRO A 79 16.78 -28.36 34.19
N LYS A 80 16.82 -27.81 32.96
CA LYS A 80 16.64 -26.39 32.68
C LYS A 80 15.45 -26.22 31.74
N GLU A 81 14.55 -25.28 32.06
CA GLU A 81 13.38 -24.94 31.25
C GLU A 81 13.60 -23.62 30.52
N TRP A 82 13.18 -23.56 29.25
CA TRP A 82 13.23 -22.36 28.44
C TRP A 82 11.83 -21.95 27.99
N THR A 83 11.49 -20.68 28.24
CA THR A 83 10.26 -20.05 27.75
C THR A 83 10.63 -18.81 26.96
N ASN A 84 10.29 -18.80 25.67
CA ASN A 84 10.47 -17.62 24.83
C ASN A 84 9.10 -17.03 24.46
N THR A 85 8.91 -15.76 24.80
CA THR A 85 7.76 -14.95 24.39
C THR A 85 8.28 -13.70 23.70
N GLY A 86 7.85 -13.47 22.47
CA GLY A 86 8.21 -12.29 21.70
C GLY A 86 7.02 -11.74 20.92
N SER A 87 7.11 -10.47 20.57
CA SER A 87 6.26 -9.81 19.59
C SER A 87 7.14 -9.14 18.55
N TYR A 88 6.68 -9.13 17.31
CA TYR A 88 7.34 -8.45 16.21
C TYR A 88 6.32 -7.71 15.36
N THR A 89 6.67 -6.48 14.99
CA THR A 89 5.86 -5.61 14.15
C THR A 89 6.22 -5.79 12.69
N LYS A 90 5.21 -5.85 11.83
CA LYS A 90 5.33 -5.84 10.38
C LYS A 90 4.59 -4.64 9.79
N THR A 91 5.15 -4.06 8.73
CA THR A 91 4.50 -2.97 7.98
C THR A 91 4.36 -3.40 6.53
N GLU A 92 3.16 -3.84 6.16
CA GLU A 92 2.81 -4.13 4.78
C GLU A 92 2.40 -2.84 4.06
N SER A 93 2.77 -2.72 2.79
CA SER A 93 2.41 -1.56 1.98
C SER A 93 1.97 -1.99 0.59
N ALA A 94 1.06 -1.21 0.03
CA ALA A 94 0.58 -1.32 -1.33
C ALA A 94 0.34 0.09 -1.87
N SER A 95 0.91 0.41 -3.02
CA SER A 95 0.83 1.70 -3.68
C SER A 95 0.67 1.48 -5.18
N TRP A 96 -0.28 2.17 -5.79
CA TRP A 96 -0.45 2.27 -7.24
C TRP A 96 -0.14 3.70 -7.64
N SER A 97 0.83 3.92 -8.52
CA SER A 97 1.09 5.24 -9.05
C SER A 97 0.03 5.61 -10.08
N GLY A 98 -0.56 6.79 -9.99
CA GLY A 98 -1.32 7.41 -11.06
C GLY A 98 -0.49 8.45 -11.81
N ASN A 99 -1.14 9.12 -12.76
CA ASN A 99 -0.59 10.29 -13.42
C ASN A 99 -0.79 11.51 -12.52
N SER A 100 0.31 12.15 -12.15
CA SER A 100 0.44 13.18 -11.10
C SER A 100 -0.53 14.37 -11.18
N GLU A 101 -1.17 14.60 -12.32
CA GLU A 101 -2.12 15.69 -12.52
C GLU A 101 -3.57 15.34 -12.13
N ARG A 102 -3.90 14.06 -11.96
CA ARG A 102 -5.29 13.58 -11.76
C ARG A 102 -5.56 12.95 -10.39
N GLU A 103 -4.54 12.88 -9.53
CA GLU A 103 -4.60 12.17 -8.24
C GLU A 103 -5.06 13.03 -7.04
N CYS A 104 -5.32 14.32 -7.24
CA CYS A 104 -5.81 15.21 -6.17
C CYS A 104 -7.34 15.14 -5.98
N TRP A 105 -7.94 13.97 -6.25
CA TRP A 105 -9.36 13.74 -5.97
C TRP A 105 -9.44 12.93 -4.69
N ASP A 106 -9.64 13.67 -3.60
CA ASP A 106 -9.92 13.22 -2.25
C ASP A 106 -9.88 11.70 -2.12
N SER A 107 -8.68 11.17 -1.85
CA SER A 107 -8.50 9.75 -1.58
C SER A 107 -9.10 9.46 -0.21
N GLY A 108 -10.43 9.47 -0.14
CA GLY A 108 -11.22 8.76 0.85
C GLY A 108 -10.84 7.29 0.75
N ASP A 109 -9.81 6.93 1.51
CA ASP A 109 -9.60 5.61 2.11
C ASP A 109 -9.71 4.38 1.21
N SER A 110 -9.19 4.42 -0.03
CA SER A 110 -9.17 3.22 -0.88
C SER A 110 -7.98 3.03 -1.83
N GLY A 111 -6.93 3.85 -1.75
CA GLY A 111 -5.74 3.74 -2.64
C GLY A 111 -4.40 3.40 -1.97
N GLY A 112 -4.31 3.50 -0.64
CA GLY A 112 -3.10 3.21 0.10
C GLY A 112 -3.46 2.44 1.35
N VAL A 113 -3.67 1.13 1.24
CA VAL A 113 -3.91 0.30 2.40
C VAL A 113 -2.63 0.29 3.24
N ARG A 114 -2.54 1.22 4.20
CA ARG A 114 -1.67 1.11 5.37
C ARG A 114 -2.30 0.06 6.26
N ARG A 115 -2.08 -1.23 5.95
CA ARG A 115 -2.64 -2.30 6.77
C ARG A 115 -1.88 -2.39 8.08
N ILE A 116 -2.68 -2.27 9.15
CA ILE A 116 -2.34 -2.24 10.57
C ILE A 116 -1.64 -3.53 11.03
N TRP A 117 -0.76 -3.35 12.01
CA TRP A 117 0.05 -4.27 12.82
C TRP A 117 -0.52 -5.68 13.02
N LEU A 118 0.09 -6.68 12.37
CA LEU A 118 -0.02 -8.07 12.82
C LEU A 118 1.07 -8.34 13.86
N ALA A 119 0.74 -8.16 15.14
CA ALA A 119 1.59 -8.62 16.24
C ALA A 119 1.45 -10.15 16.37
N GLY A 120 2.40 -10.89 15.80
CA GLY A 120 2.48 -12.34 15.99
C GLY A 120 3.05 -12.65 17.37
N LYS A 121 2.20 -12.90 18.37
CA LYS A 121 2.63 -13.47 19.66
C LYS A 121 2.74 -14.99 19.50
N ARG A 122 3.94 -15.55 19.69
CA ARG A 122 4.13 -17.00 19.83
C ARG A 122 4.78 -17.27 21.17
N VAL A 123 4.19 -18.19 21.92
CA VAL A 123 4.73 -18.71 23.16
C VAL A 123 5.08 -20.17 22.91
N ARG A 124 6.33 -20.54 23.18
CA ARG A 124 6.76 -21.94 23.14
C ARG A 124 7.45 -22.26 24.48
N HIS A 125 6.96 -23.32 25.12
CA HIS A 125 7.59 -23.91 26.29
C HIS A 125 8.41 -25.11 25.84
N ILE A 126 9.68 -25.14 26.19
CA ILE A 126 10.57 -26.29 25.97
C ILE A 126 11.16 -26.67 27.32
N ARG A 127 10.98 -27.93 27.70
CA ARG A 127 11.48 -28.51 28.94
C ARG A 127 12.44 -29.64 28.59
N ASN A 128 13.66 -29.57 29.12
CA ASN A 128 14.61 -30.68 29.02
C ASN A 128 14.55 -31.48 30.33
N ASP A 129 13.90 -32.64 30.29
CA ASP A 129 13.66 -33.51 31.45
C ASP A 129 14.84 -34.42 31.82
N VAL A 130 15.93 -34.38 31.06
CA VAL A 130 17.07 -35.29 31.26
C VAL A 130 18.29 -34.50 31.75
N GLY A 131 18.80 -34.87 32.93
CA GLY A 131 20.07 -34.36 33.43
C GLY A 131 21.23 -34.68 32.47
N GLY A 132 22.02 -33.66 32.11
CA GLY A 132 23.15 -33.75 31.21
C GLY A 132 23.49 -32.41 30.57
N VAL A 133 24.78 -32.24 30.21
CA VAL A 133 25.21 -31.09 29.41
C VAL A 133 24.38 -31.07 28.13
N SER A 134 23.78 -29.92 27.84
CA SER A 134 22.98 -29.74 26.63
C SER A 134 22.95 -28.27 26.25
N TRP A 135 22.68 -28.00 24.98
CA TRP A 135 22.53 -26.64 24.47
C TRP A 135 21.25 -26.52 23.66
N LEU A 136 20.68 -25.33 23.67
CA LEU A 136 19.49 -24.96 22.92
C LEU A 136 19.80 -23.74 22.06
N SER A 137 19.57 -23.84 20.76
CA SER A 137 19.53 -22.71 19.83
C SER A 137 18.12 -22.51 19.30
N PHE A 138 17.65 -21.27 19.34
CA PHE A 138 16.32 -20.87 18.91
C PHE A 138 16.43 -19.65 17.99
N ILE A 139 16.01 -19.81 16.74
CA ILE A 139 16.09 -18.78 15.71
C ILE A 139 14.68 -18.52 15.18
N VAL A 140 14.26 -17.26 15.25
CA VAL A 140 12.99 -16.77 14.71
C VAL A 140 13.28 -15.98 13.46
N THR A 141 12.74 -16.42 12.33
CA THR A 141 12.92 -15.74 11.04
C THR A 141 11.59 -15.41 10.40
N THR A 142 11.58 -14.39 9.56
CA THR A 142 10.50 -14.11 8.60
C THR A 142 11.16 -13.76 7.28
N ARG A 143 10.42 -13.82 6.18
CA ARG A 143 10.91 -13.29 4.91
C ARG A 143 10.13 -12.03 4.56
N ARG A 144 10.83 -11.03 4.03
CA ARG A 144 10.24 -9.80 3.49
C ARG A 144 10.41 -9.83 1.98
N GLY A 145 9.31 -9.71 1.26
CA GLY A 145 9.27 -9.53 -0.19
C GLY A 145 8.96 -8.09 -0.54
N SER A 146 9.65 -7.54 -1.53
CA SER A 146 9.24 -6.31 -2.22
C SER A 146 8.98 -6.60 -3.68
N LEU A 147 7.95 -5.95 -4.23
CA LEU A 147 7.52 -6.07 -5.62
C LEU A 147 7.35 -4.69 -6.23
N SER A 148 7.81 -4.53 -7.48
CA SER A 148 7.70 -3.28 -8.24
C SER A 148 7.32 -3.57 -9.69
N VAL A 149 6.04 -3.85 -9.92
CA VAL A 149 5.53 -4.30 -11.23
C VAL A 149 4.69 -3.22 -11.91
N PRO A 150 4.69 -3.12 -13.25
CA PRO A 150 3.70 -2.36 -13.98
C PRO A 150 2.29 -2.93 -13.76
N TYR A 151 1.31 -2.04 -13.71
CA TYR A 151 -0.12 -2.41 -13.69
C TYR A 151 -0.90 -1.69 -14.78
N GLU A 152 -2.00 -2.32 -15.18
CA GLU A 152 -3.02 -1.74 -16.04
C GLU A 152 -4.37 -1.87 -15.34
N GLY A 153 -5.23 -0.86 -15.43
CA GLY A 153 -6.56 -0.89 -14.84
C GLY A 153 -7.50 0.12 -15.48
N THR A 154 -8.72 0.19 -14.95
CA THR A 154 -9.74 1.14 -15.39
C THR A 154 -10.14 1.99 -14.22
N MET A 155 -9.99 3.31 -14.33
CA MET A 155 -10.54 4.23 -13.34
C MET A 155 -12.01 4.48 -13.69
N GLU A 156 -12.90 4.14 -12.77
CA GLU A 156 -14.33 4.43 -12.85
C GLU A 156 -14.67 5.56 -11.91
N ILE A 157 -15.30 6.61 -12.42
CA ILE A 157 -15.79 7.74 -11.62
C ILE A 157 -17.28 7.87 -11.77
N VAL A 158 -17.95 8.01 -10.64
CA VAL A 158 -19.38 8.27 -10.53
C VAL A 158 -19.57 9.64 -9.90
N LEU A 159 -20.32 10.50 -10.59
CA LEU A 159 -20.67 11.84 -10.11
C LEU A 159 -21.85 11.77 -9.14
N SER A 160 -22.05 12.81 -8.33
CA SER A 160 -23.21 12.94 -7.44
C SER A 160 -24.55 12.92 -8.17
N THR A 161 -24.55 13.26 -9.47
CA THR A 161 -25.71 13.18 -10.36
C THR A 161 -26.02 11.75 -10.85
N GLY A 162 -25.16 10.78 -10.58
CA GLY A 162 -25.26 9.41 -11.09
C GLY A 162 -24.62 9.20 -12.47
N ALA A 163 -24.20 10.27 -13.15
CA ALA A 163 -23.43 10.17 -14.39
C ALA A 163 -22.08 9.47 -14.14
N ARG A 164 -21.65 8.68 -15.13
CA ARG A 164 -20.46 7.82 -15.02
C ARG A 164 -19.53 8.06 -16.18
N PHE A 165 -18.24 8.05 -15.91
CA PHE A 165 -17.21 8.01 -16.95
C PHE A 165 -16.05 7.14 -16.48
N SER A 166 -15.34 6.56 -17.44
CA SER A 166 -14.21 5.70 -17.16
C SER A 166 -13.08 5.93 -18.15
N TYR A 167 -11.86 5.66 -17.71
CA TYR A 167 -10.68 5.73 -18.57
C TYR A 167 -9.65 4.67 -18.18
N ALA A 168 -8.86 4.22 -19.15
CA ALA A 168 -7.77 3.29 -18.90
C ALA A 168 -6.62 4.00 -18.16
N LEU A 169 -6.07 3.35 -17.14
CA LEU A 169 -4.93 3.82 -16.37
C LEU A 169 -3.80 2.79 -16.43
N LYS A 170 -2.58 3.28 -16.57
CA LYS A 170 -1.36 2.47 -16.45
C LYS A 170 -0.42 3.14 -15.47
N GLY A 171 0.30 2.34 -14.72
CA GLY A 171 1.26 2.85 -13.74
C GLY A 171 2.16 1.76 -13.20
N GLN A 172 2.84 2.08 -12.11
CA GLN A 172 3.69 1.17 -11.35
C GLN A 172 3.04 0.86 -10.01
N TYR A 173 3.02 -0.42 -9.66
CA TYR A 173 2.62 -0.89 -8.35
C TYR A 173 3.87 -1.15 -7.51
N ALA A 174 3.91 -0.62 -6.30
CA ALA A 174 4.93 -0.89 -5.31
C ALA A 174 4.31 -1.55 -4.08
N GLY A 175 4.81 -2.73 -3.72
CA GLY A 175 4.30 -3.51 -2.60
C GLY A 175 5.39 -4.07 -1.70
N VAL A 176 5.11 -4.13 -0.41
CA VAL A 176 5.93 -4.84 0.59
C VAL A 176 5.05 -5.83 1.35
N ALA A 177 5.47 -7.09 1.38
CA ALA A 177 4.77 -8.18 2.05
C ALA A 177 5.72 -9.02 2.90
N TYR A 178 5.17 -9.71 3.89
CA TYR A 178 5.94 -10.59 4.78
C TYR A 178 5.36 -12.01 4.76
N THR A 179 6.22 -13.01 4.85
CA THR A 179 5.77 -14.39 5.08
C THR A 179 5.32 -14.58 6.53
N ARG A 180 4.74 -15.75 6.81
CA ARG A 180 4.53 -16.21 8.18
C ARG A 180 5.88 -16.26 8.91
N VAL A 181 5.85 -16.00 10.21
CA VAL A 181 7.01 -16.19 11.08
C VAL A 181 7.34 -17.67 11.16
N GLU A 182 8.60 -18.00 10.93
CA GLU A 182 9.16 -19.34 11.05
C GLU A 182 10.05 -19.39 12.30
N THR A 183 10.05 -20.54 12.97
CA THR A 183 10.83 -20.75 14.18
C THR A 183 11.60 -22.05 14.01
N ARG A 184 12.91 -21.98 14.14
CA ARG A 184 13.81 -23.13 14.12
C ARG A 184 14.39 -23.31 15.52
N THR A 185 14.37 -24.55 15.98
CA THR A 185 14.96 -24.94 17.26
C THR A 185 15.94 -26.06 16.98
N GLN A 186 17.14 -25.94 17.52
CA GLN A 186 18.15 -26.98 17.51
C GLN A 186 18.56 -27.25 18.94
N GLU A 187 18.66 -28.52 19.30
CA GLU A 187 19.14 -28.96 20.60
C GLU A 187 20.25 -29.98 20.40
N GLY A 188 21.22 -29.97 21.31
CA GLY A 188 22.30 -30.94 21.34
C GLY A 188 22.66 -31.31 22.76
N ARG A 189 23.31 -32.47 22.90
CA ARG A 189 23.83 -33.01 24.15
C ARG A 189 25.36 -33.01 24.10
#